data_AF-A0A820ADF0-F1
#
_entry.id   AF-A0A820ADF0-F1
#
_cell.length_a   1.000
_cell.length_b   1.000
_cell.length_c   1.000
_cell.angle_alpha   90.00
_cell.angle_beta   90.00
_cell.angle_gamma   90.00
#
_symmetry.space_group_name_H-M   'P 1'
#
loop_
_entity.id
_entity.type
_entity.pdbx_description
1 polymer ?
#
loop_
_entity_poly.entity_id
_entity_poly.type
_entity_poly.pdbx_seq_one_letter_code
_entity_poly.pdbx_strand_id
1 'polypeptide(L)'
;CALFRTLHNDKDNEDDNERSHWRMSRLKFFFLAFLFQFLWYWFPGYIFPVLSAFSWICMIKPDNILLSQLTGIYGLGIGSIELDWNAWVAFLGSPIVVPFWAQVNILIGFVVLAWIIAPAAYYSNLWNSKTLPIVSVRVFNENGHFYNISAVLNSNLRLNETAYKQYGELRMTPIFAFSYGISFAAITAVIVHTILYQGKAILKQFRSSLQDNTGDIHAKLMSHYKEAPEWWYTILFVVAFILAAIVCHFGELMPWYYLFLAVAIAFFFLLPTGIVQAVTNQAIGLNVITEFIIGVARPGDPLANVTFKTYGYITQFQALLFVSDLKLGHYMKIPPRAMFITQLTGTIIAGIINFLTANYLMNTIPNICSQENLHWTCPNANTFFSASIIWGAIGPIKMFGNGATYSYLLYGFLIGGVLPILGWILMKTFPKIEWLKYIHFPIMFSATAMMPPAPPGNYPSWLLVGFIFNFILARYARPWWKRYAYVFSAAMDSSVAFGVIIIFFVLQNNNIEFPTWWGTGGDTGDGCPLSHANYYGIMPRN
;
A
#
# COMPACT_ATOMS: atom_id res chain seq x y z
N CYS A 1 12.63 9.95 12.02
CA CYS A 1 13.97 10.38 12.49
C CYS A 1 14.29 11.86 12.19
N ALA A 2 14.13 12.36 10.95
CA ALA A 2 14.60 13.70 10.57
C ALA A 2 13.93 14.85 11.35
N LEU A 3 12.62 14.77 11.57
CA LEU A 3 11.88 15.73 12.40
C LEU A 3 12.35 15.71 13.85
N PHE A 4 12.41 14.53 14.49
CA PHE A 4 12.90 14.41 15.87
C PHE A 4 14.33 14.89 16.05
N ARG A 5 15.23 14.60 15.10
CA ARG A 5 16.59 15.14 15.11
C ARG A 5 16.61 16.65 14.93
N THR A 6 15.71 17.21 14.11
CA THR A 6 15.55 18.66 13.95
C THR A 6 15.04 19.32 15.23
N LEU A 7 14.20 18.63 16.01
CA LEU A 7 13.67 19.11 17.28
C LEU A 7 14.64 18.90 18.47
N HIS A 8 15.52 17.89 18.42
CA HIS A 8 16.45 17.56 19.52
C HIS A 8 17.88 18.11 19.32
N ASN A 9 18.36 18.25 18.08
CA ASN A 9 19.65 18.89 17.81
C ASN A 9 19.44 20.38 17.51
N ASP A 10 19.36 21.20 18.56
CA ASP A 10 19.57 22.65 18.44
C ASP A 10 21.03 23.01 18.08
N LYS A 11 21.95 22.03 18.19
CA LYS A 11 23.34 22.14 17.76
C LYS A 11 23.52 21.47 16.39
N ASP A 12 23.01 22.09 15.34
CA ASP A 12 23.58 21.88 14.00
C ASP A 12 25.01 22.44 14.08
N ASN A 13 26.01 21.56 14.21
CA ASN A 13 27.43 21.86 14.33
C ASN A 13 27.87 22.93 13.32
N GLU A 14 28.70 23.85 13.79
CA GLU A 14 29.36 24.91 13.03
C GLU A 14 30.11 24.40 11.78
N ASP A 15 30.45 23.11 11.73
CA ASP A 15 31.19 22.46 10.63
C ASP A 15 30.41 22.38 9.29
N ASP A 16 29.08 22.31 9.29
CA ASP A 16 28.27 22.31 8.05
C ASP A 16 28.02 23.73 7.49
N ASN A 17 28.30 24.77 8.30
CA ASN A 17 28.07 26.17 7.94
C ASN A 17 29.18 26.77 7.05
N GLU A 18 30.36 26.17 6.99
CA GLU A 18 31.50 26.76 6.25
C GLU A 18 31.43 26.57 4.72
N ARG A 19 30.58 25.67 4.19
CA ARG A 19 30.61 25.32 2.75
C ARG A 19 29.28 25.39 2.01
N SER A 20 28.20 25.85 2.64
CA SER A 20 26.85 25.87 2.06
C SER A 20 26.27 27.28 2.05
N HIS A 21 25.83 27.76 0.88
CA HIS A 21 25.05 29.00 0.74
C HIS A 21 23.71 28.96 1.53
N TRP A 22 23.29 27.77 2.00
CA TRP A 22 22.03 27.57 2.71
C TRP A 22 22.22 27.66 4.24
N ARG A 23 21.93 28.84 4.80
CA ARG A 23 22.14 29.19 6.22
C ARG A 23 20.91 28.98 7.14
N MET A 24 19.77 28.58 6.60
CA MET A 24 18.53 28.51 7.38
C MET A 24 18.51 27.30 8.33
N SER A 25 18.08 27.49 9.58
CA SER A 25 17.85 26.37 10.50
C SER A 25 16.79 25.42 9.94
N ARG A 26 16.95 24.11 10.18
CA ARG A 26 15.99 23.08 9.77
C ARG A 26 14.59 23.34 10.33
N LEU A 27 14.48 23.84 11.56
CA LEU A 27 13.20 24.15 12.18
C LEU A 27 12.49 25.34 11.51
N LYS A 28 13.24 26.41 11.18
CA LYS A 28 12.70 27.56 10.43
C LYS A 28 12.21 27.13 9.04
N PHE A 29 12.99 26.28 8.36
CA PHE A 29 12.59 25.70 7.08
C PHE A 29 11.33 24.84 7.20
N PHE A 30 11.22 24.01 8.25
CA PHE A 30 10.03 23.20 8.52
C PHE A 30 8.77 24.06 8.61
N PHE A 31 8.77 25.12 9.43
CA PHE A 31 7.59 25.97 9.59
C PHE A 31 7.24 26.75 8.32
N LEU A 32 8.23 27.19 7.55
CA LEU A 32 7.98 27.86 6.28
C LEU A 32 7.34 26.92 5.25
N ALA A 33 7.89 25.70 5.10
CA ALA A 33 7.34 24.68 4.22
C ALA A 33 5.94 24.23 4.68
N PHE A 34 5.75 24.08 6.00
CA PHE A 34 4.46 23.77 6.61
C PHE A 34 3.42 24.83 6.27
N LEU A 35 3.73 26.12 6.46
CA LEU A 35 2.79 27.20 6.18
C LEU A 35 2.46 27.28 4.68
N PHE A 36 3.48 27.15 3.81
CA PHE A 36 3.29 27.14 2.37
C PHE A 36 2.33 26.02 1.96
N GLN A 37 2.59 24.79 2.40
CA GLN A 37 1.75 23.64 2.03
C GLN A 37 0.38 23.67 2.72
N PHE A 38 0.30 24.18 3.94
CA PHE A 38 -0.97 24.38 4.63
C PHE A 38 -1.87 25.31 3.83
N LEU A 39 -1.35 26.45 3.35
CA LEU A 39 -2.10 27.39 2.51
C LEU A 39 -2.39 26.80 1.13
N TRP A 40 -1.42 26.10 0.53
CA TRP A 40 -1.59 25.45 -0.78
C TRP A 40 -2.69 24.39 -0.73
N TYR A 41 -2.76 23.56 0.31
CA TYR A 41 -3.66 22.41 0.38
C TYR A 41 -5.16 22.77 0.31
N TRP A 42 -5.55 24.00 0.68
CA TRP A 42 -6.94 24.46 0.51
C TRP A 42 -7.39 24.49 -0.94
N PHE A 43 -6.46 24.66 -1.88
CA PHE A 43 -6.74 24.62 -3.31
C PHE A 43 -7.09 23.20 -3.77
N PRO A 44 -6.17 22.22 -3.80
CA PRO A 44 -6.51 20.86 -4.20
C PRO A 44 -7.52 20.18 -3.27
N GLY A 45 -7.51 20.47 -1.97
CA GLY A 45 -8.36 19.80 -1.00
C GLY A 45 -9.82 20.29 -0.92
N TYR A 46 -10.14 21.48 -1.45
CA TYR A 46 -11.48 22.06 -1.30
C TYR A 46 -11.90 23.00 -2.44
N ILE A 47 -11.09 24.00 -2.78
CA ILE A 47 -11.48 25.06 -3.75
C ILE A 47 -11.40 24.58 -5.21
N PHE A 48 -10.36 23.81 -5.53
CA PHE A 48 -10.00 23.34 -6.87
C PHE A 48 -9.51 21.87 -6.83
N PRO A 49 -10.42 20.91 -6.61
CA PRO A 49 -10.11 19.48 -6.60
C PRO A 49 -9.38 18.92 -7.83
N VAL A 50 -9.59 19.49 -9.03
CA VAL A 50 -8.91 19.04 -10.26
C VAL A 50 -7.38 19.12 -10.15
N LEU A 51 -6.83 19.97 -9.28
CA LEU A 51 -5.37 20.00 -9.03
C LEU A 51 -4.85 18.70 -8.40
N SER A 52 -5.69 17.96 -7.67
CA SER A 52 -5.34 16.65 -7.14
C SER A 52 -5.36 15.55 -8.21
N ALA A 53 -5.97 15.79 -9.37
CA ALA A 53 -6.20 14.79 -10.41
C ALA A 53 -6.26 15.44 -11.80
N PHE A 54 -5.17 16.06 -12.28
CA PHE A 54 -5.22 16.81 -13.54
C PHE A 54 -4.93 15.91 -14.75
N SER A 55 -5.99 15.39 -15.35
CA SER A 55 -5.97 14.56 -16.57
C SER A 55 -6.04 15.41 -17.84
N TRP A 56 -5.04 16.28 -18.05
CA TRP A 56 -5.07 17.32 -19.10
C TRP A 56 -5.31 16.79 -20.52
N ILE A 57 -4.79 15.60 -20.85
CA ILE A 57 -4.95 15.01 -22.19
C ILE A 57 -6.42 14.66 -22.43
N CYS A 58 -7.09 14.04 -21.46
CA CYS A 58 -8.50 13.71 -21.58
C CYS A 58 -9.38 14.97 -21.61
N MET A 59 -9.03 16.03 -20.88
CA MET A 59 -9.76 17.30 -20.92
C MET A 59 -9.78 17.97 -22.31
N ILE A 60 -8.84 17.64 -23.21
CA ILE A 60 -8.86 18.11 -24.60
C ILE A 60 -10.09 17.56 -25.35
N LYS A 61 -10.50 16.32 -25.07
CA LYS A 61 -11.66 15.68 -25.68
C LYS A 61 -12.32 14.68 -24.70
N PRO A 62 -13.13 15.17 -23.75
CA PRO A 62 -13.68 14.35 -22.66
C PRO A 62 -14.64 13.24 -23.13
N ASP A 63 -15.28 13.44 -24.29
CA ASP A 63 -16.25 12.47 -24.87
C ASP A 63 -15.57 11.25 -25.52
N ASN A 64 -14.24 11.22 -25.62
CA ASN A 64 -13.52 10.11 -26.24
C ASN A 64 -13.23 9.00 -25.21
N ILE A 65 -13.95 7.89 -25.31
CA ILE A 65 -13.81 6.72 -24.42
C ILE A 65 -12.36 6.24 -24.32
N LEU A 66 -11.66 6.09 -25.45
CA LEU A 66 -10.28 5.63 -25.47
C LEU A 66 -9.35 6.60 -24.72
N LEU A 67 -9.55 7.89 -24.94
CA LEU A 67 -8.72 8.92 -24.29
C LEU A 67 -8.95 8.94 -22.78
N SER A 68 -10.21 8.89 -22.36
CA SER A 68 -10.60 8.86 -20.95
C SER A 68 -10.12 7.61 -20.22
N GLN A 69 -10.17 6.44 -20.87
CA GLN A 69 -9.66 5.18 -20.31
C GLN A 69 -8.14 5.15 -20.18
N LEU A 70 -7.41 5.72 -21.14
CA LEU A 70 -5.95 5.70 -21.12
C LEU A 70 -5.35 6.78 -20.22
N THR A 71 -5.95 7.97 -20.19
CA THR A 71 -5.33 9.16 -19.60
C THR A 71 -6.01 9.68 -18.33
N GLY A 72 -7.26 9.27 -18.07
CA GLY A 72 -7.97 9.62 -16.85
C GLY A 72 -7.31 9.01 -15.61
N ILE A 73 -7.50 9.63 -14.44
CA ILE A 73 -6.87 9.21 -13.17
C ILE A 73 -7.36 7.82 -12.75
N TYR A 74 -8.65 7.57 -12.93
CA TYR A 74 -9.31 6.28 -12.71
C TYR A 74 -9.24 5.35 -13.94
N GLY A 75 -8.70 5.85 -15.05
CA GLY A 75 -8.23 5.07 -16.19
C GLY A 75 -6.81 4.57 -15.94
N LEU A 76 -5.94 4.55 -16.96
CA LEU A 76 -4.53 4.14 -16.82
C LEU A 76 -3.57 5.27 -16.44
N GLY A 77 -4.05 6.51 -16.30
CA GLY A 77 -3.25 7.64 -15.83
C GLY A 77 -2.11 8.06 -16.75
N ILE A 78 -2.16 7.76 -18.06
CA ILE A 78 -1.11 8.17 -18.99
C ILE A 78 -1.12 9.69 -19.11
N GLY A 79 -0.06 10.33 -18.62
CA GLY A 79 0.09 11.79 -18.67
C GLY A 79 -0.74 12.57 -17.66
N SER A 80 -1.36 11.89 -16.69
CA SER A 80 -2.00 12.56 -15.55
C SER A 80 -0.94 13.21 -14.66
N ILE A 81 -1.23 14.43 -14.20
CA ILE A 81 -0.37 15.18 -13.29
C ILE A 81 -1.19 15.51 -12.05
N GLU A 82 -0.62 15.29 -10.89
CA GLU A 82 -1.22 15.68 -9.62
C GLU A 82 -0.34 16.76 -9.01
N LEU A 83 -0.94 17.83 -8.51
CA LEU A 83 -0.26 18.95 -7.82
C LEU A 83 -0.64 18.99 -6.33
N ASP A 84 -1.10 17.86 -5.81
CA ASP A 84 -1.49 17.67 -4.42
C ASP A 84 -0.54 16.70 -3.74
N TRP A 85 0.08 17.16 -2.65
CA TRP A 85 0.93 16.32 -1.81
C TRP A 85 0.16 15.11 -1.26
N ASN A 86 -1.11 15.28 -0.90
CA ASN A 86 -1.94 14.20 -0.39
C ASN A 86 -2.12 13.09 -1.44
N ALA A 87 -2.42 13.45 -2.68
CA ALA A 87 -2.56 12.51 -3.79
C ALA A 87 -1.26 11.71 -4.04
N TRP A 88 -0.10 12.36 -3.93
CA TRP A 88 1.19 11.68 -4.07
C TRP A 88 1.45 10.66 -2.97
N VAL A 89 1.21 11.02 -1.70
CA VAL A 89 1.64 10.18 -0.56
C VAL A 89 0.58 9.17 -0.12
N ALA A 90 -0.68 9.31 -0.56
CA ALA A 90 -1.81 8.52 -0.07
C ALA A 90 -1.63 7.00 -0.16
N PHE A 91 -0.96 6.49 -1.20
CA PHE A 91 -0.85 5.05 -1.46
C PHE A 91 0.57 4.49 -1.40
N LEU A 92 1.57 5.22 -1.91
CA LEU A 92 2.96 4.75 -2.00
C LEU A 92 3.86 5.34 -0.90
N GLY A 93 3.31 6.19 -0.03
CA GLY A 93 4.05 6.98 0.94
C GLY A 93 4.88 8.08 0.28
N SER A 94 5.71 8.77 1.06
CA SER A 94 6.51 9.89 0.53
C SER A 94 7.55 9.40 -0.50
N PRO A 95 7.55 9.96 -1.72
CA PRO A 95 8.55 9.62 -2.73
C PRO A 95 9.96 10.05 -2.32
N ILE A 96 10.11 11.03 -1.42
CA ILE A 96 11.42 11.58 -1.05
C ILE A 96 12.23 10.58 -0.21
N VAL A 97 11.57 9.74 0.58
CA VAL A 97 12.23 8.75 1.45
C VAL A 97 12.55 7.43 0.75
N VAL A 98 12.01 7.22 -0.47
CA VAL A 98 12.25 6.02 -1.26
C VAL A 98 13.46 6.24 -2.18
N PRO A 99 14.49 5.37 -2.14
CA PRO A 99 15.65 5.50 -3.02
C PRO A 99 15.26 5.49 -4.49
N PHE A 100 15.88 6.36 -5.30
CA PHE A 100 15.52 6.52 -6.72
C PHE A 100 15.59 5.22 -7.53
N TRP A 101 16.58 4.36 -7.28
CA TRP A 101 16.69 3.06 -7.97
C TRP A 101 15.48 2.14 -7.68
N ALA A 102 14.92 2.19 -6.47
CA ALA A 102 13.73 1.43 -6.11
C ALA A 102 12.50 2.02 -6.82
N GLN A 103 12.41 3.35 -6.91
CA GLN A 103 11.36 4.04 -7.67
C GLN A 103 11.38 3.65 -9.15
N VAL A 104 12.56 3.55 -9.76
CA VAL A 104 12.69 3.10 -11.15
C VAL A 104 12.21 1.65 -11.31
N ASN A 105 12.48 0.76 -10.35
CA ASN A 105 11.94 -0.62 -10.40
C ASN A 105 10.40 -0.64 -10.30
N ILE A 106 9.82 0.20 -9.43
CA ILE A 106 8.36 0.38 -9.34
C ILE A 106 7.81 0.90 -10.66
N LEU A 107 8.44 1.92 -11.25
CA LEU A 107 8.04 2.47 -12.56
C LEU A 107 8.03 1.40 -13.64
N ILE A 108 9.10 0.60 -13.74
CA ILE A 108 9.17 -0.47 -14.75
C ILE A 108 8.04 -1.48 -14.52
N GLY A 109 7.81 -1.91 -13.27
CA GLY A 109 6.70 -2.80 -12.93
C GLY A 109 5.33 -2.24 -13.29
N PHE A 110 5.11 -0.96 -12.96
CA PHE A 110 3.88 -0.23 -13.27
C PHE A 110 3.66 -0.08 -14.77
N VAL A 111 4.66 0.36 -15.53
CA VAL A 111 4.56 0.52 -17.00
C VAL A 111 4.25 -0.82 -17.67
N VAL A 112 4.97 -1.88 -17.27
CA VAL A 112 4.76 -3.21 -17.85
C VAL A 112 3.35 -3.71 -17.56
N LEU A 113 2.84 -3.57 -16.33
CA LEU A 113 1.50 -4.06 -16.01
C LEU A 113 0.40 -3.12 -16.52
N ALA A 114 0.40 -1.86 -16.07
CA ALA A 114 -0.70 -0.94 -16.26
C ALA A 114 -0.73 -0.37 -17.69
N TRP A 115 0.42 -0.09 -18.31
CA TRP A 115 0.46 0.56 -19.63
C TRP A 115 0.68 -0.41 -20.80
N ILE A 116 1.13 -1.64 -20.53
CA ILE A 116 1.36 -2.64 -21.58
C ILE A 116 0.40 -3.83 -21.42
N ILE A 117 0.53 -4.63 -20.36
CA ILE A 117 -0.22 -5.89 -20.21
C ILE A 117 -1.73 -5.65 -20.09
N ALA A 118 -2.16 -4.73 -19.22
CA ALA A 118 -3.57 -4.48 -18.97
C ALA A 118 -4.33 -3.96 -20.20
N PRO A 119 -3.89 -2.90 -20.90
CA PRO A 119 -4.53 -2.48 -22.14
C PRO A 119 -4.41 -3.53 -23.25
N ALA A 120 -3.28 -4.25 -23.38
CA ALA A 120 -3.18 -5.35 -24.35
C ALA A 120 -4.24 -6.43 -24.10
N ALA A 121 -4.45 -6.84 -22.85
CA ALA A 121 -5.50 -7.78 -22.48
C ALA A 121 -6.91 -7.22 -22.67
N TYR A 122 -7.13 -5.95 -22.33
CA TYR A 122 -8.44 -5.29 -22.46
C TYR A 122 -8.88 -5.16 -23.92
N TYR A 123 -8.02 -4.61 -24.77
CA TYR A 123 -8.35 -4.37 -26.18
C TYR A 123 -8.35 -5.65 -27.02
N SER A 124 -7.62 -6.69 -26.61
CA SER A 124 -7.71 -8.05 -27.19
C SER A 124 -8.94 -8.84 -26.72
N ASN A 125 -9.77 -8.27 -25.83
CA ASN A 125 -10.94 -8.90 -25.23
C ASN A 125 -10.62 -10.20 -24.47
N LEU A 126 -9.44 -10.27 -23.84
CA LEU A 126 -9.09 -11.39 -22.97
C LEU A 126 -10.13 -11.48 -21.82
N TRP A 127 -10.65 -12.69 -21.58
CA TRP A 127 -11.67 -12.97 -20.57
C TRP A 127 -12.97 -12.15 -20.70
N ASN A 128 -13.35 -11.77 -21.94
CA ASN A 128 -14.50 -10.91 -22.21
C ASN A 128 -14.42 -9.55 -21.48
N SER A 129 -13.22 -9.06 -21.24
CA SER A 129 -12.99 -7.84 -20.44
C SER A 129 -13.57 -6.56 -21.03
N LYS A 130 -13.92 -6.49 -22.33
CA LYS A 130 -14.52 -5.29 -22.94
C LYS A 130 -15.88 -4.89 -22.36
N THR A 131 -16.63 -5.84 -21.79
CA THR A 131 -17.89 -5.54 -21.10
C THR A 131 -17.67 -4.84 -19.76
N LEU A 132 -16.45 -4.94 -19.22
CA LEU A 132 -16.04 -4.41 -17.93
C LEU A 132 -15.31 -3.06 -18.10
N PRO A 133 -15.25 -2.23 -17.05
CA PRO A 133 -14.28 -1.14 -16.95
C PRO A 133 -12.84 -1.67 -16.92
N ILE A 134 -11.88 -0.86 -17.32
CA ILE A 134 -10.45 -1.24 -17.31
C ILE A 134 -9.88 -1.34 -15.89
N VAL A 135 -10.35 -0.46 -15.00
CA VAL A 135 -9.98 -0.36 -13.58
C VAL A 135 -11.26 -0.28 -12.74
N SER A 136 -11.34 -1.09 -11.69
CA SER A 136 -12.40 -1.01 -10.67
C SER A 136 -12.00 -1.79 -9.44
N VAL A 137 -12.41 -1.30 -8.26
CA VAL A 137 -12.29 -2.02 -6.97
C VAL A 137 -13.40 -3.05 -6.76
N ARG A 138 -14.49 -2.97 -7.52
CA ARG A 138 -15.65 -3.88 -7.45
C ARG A 138 -15.55 -5.00 -8.48
N VAL A 139 -16.32 -6.05 -8.23
CA VAL A 139 -16.42 -7.27 -9.04
C VAL A 139 -17.72 -7.29 -9.86
N PHE A 140 -17.69 -8.00 -10.99
CA PHE A 140 -18.75 -7.96 -12.00
C PHE A 140 -19.25 -9.35 -12.39
N ASN A 141 -20.40 -9.42 -13.03
CA ASN A 141 -20.83 -10.60 -13.78
C ASN A 141 -20.36 -10.51 -15.26
N GLU A 142 -20.69 -11.52 -16.06
CA GLU A 142 -20.29 -11.58 -17.47
C GLU A 142 -20.88 -10.44 -18.33
N ASN A 143 -22.04 -9.93 -17.93
CA ASN A 143 -22.76 -8.86 -18.62
C ASN A 143 -22.22 -7.45 -18.26
N GLY A 144 -21.26 -7.34 -17.34
CA GLY A 144 -20.69 -6.06 -16.91
C GLY A 144 -21.51 -5.32 -15.85
N HIS A 145 -22.49 -5.98 -15.23
CA HIS A 145 -23.16 -5.46 -14.05
C HIS A 145 -22.39 -5.83 -12.78
N PHE A 146 -22.57 -5.05 -11.72
CA PHE A 146 -22.00 -5.39 -10.42
C PHE A 146 -22.51 -6.77 -9.98
N TYR A 147 -21.60 -7.58 -9.46
CA TYR A 147 -21.92 -8.95 -9.09
C TYR A 147 -22.84 -8.96 -7.86
N ASN A 148 -24.04 -9.55 -7.99
CA ASN A 148 -24.99 -9.62 -6.88
C ASN A 148 -24.61 -10.76 -5.92
N ILE A 149 -24.01 -10.40 -4.80
CA ILE A 149 -23.47 -11.35 -3.82
C ILE A 149 -24.59 -12.05 -3.04
N SER A 150 -25.69 -11.35 -2.72
CA SER A 150 -26.80 -11.96 -1.99
C SER A 150 -27.51 -13.04 -2.80
N ALA A 151 -27.38 -13.02 -4.13
CA ALA A 151 -27.90 -14.06 -5.01
C ALA A 151 -27.12 -15.39 -4.93
N VAL A 152 -25.86 -15.38 -4.48
CA VAL A 152 -24.99 -16.57 -4.43
C VAL A 152 -24.60 -17.01 -3.03
N LEU A 153 -24.96 -16.24 -2.00
CA LEU A 153 -24.75 -16.60 -0.60
C LEU A 153 -26.04 -17.13 0.03
N ASN A 154 -25.89 -18.12 0.91
CA ASN A 154 -26.95 -18.61 1.78
C ASN A 154 -27.17 -17.66 2.98
N SER A 155 -28.23 -17.90 3.77
CA SER A 155 -28.53 -17.17 5.01
C SER A 155 -27.36 -17.11 6.00
N ASN A 156 -26.47 -18.10 5.96
CA ASN A 156 -25.28 -18.19 6.83
C ASN A 156 -24.03 -17.56 6.19
N LEU A 157 -24.19 -16.70 5.18
CA LEU A 157 -23.10 -16.03 4.45
C LEU A 157 -22.08 -16.99 3.80
N ARG A 158 -22.51 -18.22 3.50
CA ARG A 158 -21.71 -19.24 2.80
C ARG A 158 -22.12 -19.37 1.35
N LEU A 159 -21.18 -19.75 0.49
CA LEU A 159 -21.46 -19.94 -0.94
C LEU A 159 -22.49 -21.05 -1.18
N ASN A 160 -23.53 -20.72 -1.94
CA ASN A 160 -24.46 -21.69 -2.49
C ASN A 160 -23.99 -22.13 -3.89
N GLU A 161 -23.59 -23.39 -4.02
CA GLU A 161 -23.03 -23.88 -5.28
C GLU A 161 -24.03 -23.93 -6.44
N THR A 162 -25.30 -24.23 -6.16
CA THR A 162 -26.32 -24.32 -7.21
C THR A 162 -26.68 -22.93 -7.71
N ALA A 163 -26.88 -21.98 -6.80
CA ALA A 163 -27.14 -20.59 -7.13
C ALA A 163 -25.95 -19.96 -7.89
N TYR A 164 -24.71 -20.26 -7.48
CA TYR A 164 -23.51 -19.81 -8.18
C TYR A 164 -23.46 -20.32 -9.63
N LYS A 165 -23.73 -21.61 -9.86
CA LYS A 165 -23.75 -22.19 -11.21
C LYS A 165 -24.85 -21.60 -12.10
N GLN A 166 -25.98 -21.19 -11.50
CA GLN A 166 -27.09 -20.55 -12.24
C GLN A 166 -26.84 -19.07 -12.52
N TYR A 167 -26.23 -18.35 -11.58
CA TYR A 167 -25.97 -16.91 -11.69
C TYR A 167 -24.78 -16.61 -12.63
N GLY A 168 -23.78 -17.49 -12.65
CA GLY A 168 -22.60 -17.38 -13.50
C GLY A 168 -21.32 -17.01 -12.76
N GLU A 169 -20.20 -17.06 -13.46
CA GLU A 169 -18.88 -16.81 -12.88
C GLU A 169 -18.67 -15.33 -12.54
N LEU A 170 -17.93 -15.08 -11.45
CA LEU A 170 -17.47 -13.75 -11.10
C LEU A 170 -16.34 -13.29 -12.04
N ARG A 171 -16.45 -12.05 -12.51
CA ARG A 171 -15.46 -11.40 -13.38
C ARG A 171 -14.79 -10.24 -12.64
N MET A 172 -13.48 -10.16 -12.80
CA MET A 172 -12.63 -9.07 -12.35
C MET A 172 -12.14 -8.26 -13.54
N THR A 173 -11.92 -6.96 -13.33
CA THR A 173 -11.30 -6.08 -14.33
C THR A 173 -9.85 -6.54 -14.62
N PRO A 174 -9.30 -6.25 -15.81
CA PRO A 174 -7.94 -6.67 -16.14
C PRO A 174 -6.89 -6.19 -15.16
N ILE A 175 -6.94 -4.92 -14.74
CA ILE A 175 -5.99 -4.36 -13.77
C ILE A 175 -6.07 -5.13 -12.44
N PHE A 176 -7.28 -5.43 -11.96
CA PHE A 176 -7.43 -6.19 -10.72
C PHE A 176 -6.88 -7.61 -10.85
N ALA A 177 -7.22 -8.31 -11.94
CA ALA A 177 -6.74 -9.66 -12.20
C ALA A 177 -5.21 -9.73 -12.32
N PHE A 178 -4.58 -8.89 -13.15
CA PHE A 178 -3.13 -8.90 -13.31
C PHE A 178 -2.39 -8.44 -12.04
N SER A 179 -2.95 -7.53 -11.25
CA SER A 179 -2.37 -7.17 -9.95
C SER A 179 -2.31 -8.37 -8.99
N TYR A 180 -3.30 -9.27 -9.00
CA TYR A 180 -3.18 -10.54 -8.27
C TYR A 180 -2.10 -11.46 -8.85
N GLY A 181 -2.03 -11.60 -10.17
CA GLY A 181 -1.00 -12.40 -10.84
C GLY A 181 0.42 -11.94 -10.50
N ILE A 182 0.66 -10.64 -10.52
CA ILE A 182 1.94 -10.04 -10.16
C ILE A 182 2.20 -10.14 -8.64
N SER A 183 1.17 -10.04 -7.80
CA SER A 183 1.31 -10.28 -6.35
C SER A 183 1.81 -11.70 -6.05
N PHE A 184 1.34 -12.71 -6.79
CA PHE A 184 1.86 -14.08 -6.69
C PHE A 184 3.35 -14.16 -7.03
N ALA A 185 3.78 -13.43 -8.07
CA ALA A 185 5.20 -13.34 -8.42
C ALA A 185 6.02 -12.63 -7.34
N ALA A 186 5.48 -11.59 -6.69
CA ALA A 186 6.19 -10.87 -5.63
C ALA A 186 6.52 -11.77 -4.42
N ILE A 187 5.61 -12.68 -4.05
CA ILE A 187 5.76 -13.58 -2.90
C ILE A 187 6.92 -14.56 -3.09
N THR A 188 6.99 -15.26 -4.22
CA THR A 188 8.11 -16.17 -4.49
C THR A 188 9.39 -15.39 -4.77
N ALA A 189 9.29 -14.24 -5.43
CA ALA A 189 10.44 -13.39 -5.69
C ALA A 189 11.11 -12.91 -4.41
N VAL A 190 10.35 -12.50 -3.39
CA VAL A 190 10.94 -11.99 -2.14
C VAL A 190 11.76 -13.07 -1.44
N ILE A 191 11.27 -14.31 -1.42
CA ILE A 191 11.96 -15.45 -0.79
C ILE A 191 13.27 -15.73 -1.55
N VAL A 192 13.17 -15.92 -2.87
CA VAL A 192 14.32 -16.27 -3.70
C VAL A 192 15.36 -15.16 -3.71
N HIS A 193 14.92 -13.90 -3.83
CA HIS A 193 15.81 -12.74 -3.77
C HIS A 193 16.54 -12.67 -2.42
N THR A 194 15.81 -12.80 -1.30
CA THR A 194 16.39 -12.76 0.05
C THR A 194 17.45 -13.84 0.23
N ILE A 195 17.17 -15.07 -0.19
CA ILE A 195 18.11 -16.20 -0.07
C ILE A 195 19.37 -15.97 -0.91
N LEU A 196 19.21 -15.57 -2.18
CA LEU A 196 20.34 -15.47 -3.12
C LEU A 196 21.22 -14.22 -2.91
N TYR A 197 20.60 -13.08 -2.60
CA TYR A 197 21.30 -11.79 -2.52
C TYR A 197 21.75 -11.48 -1.09
N GLN A 198 20.93 -11.76 -0.07
CA GLN A 198 21.22 -11.43 1.32
C GLN A 198 21.52 -12.63 2.21
N GLY A 199 21.34 -13.88 1.74
CA GLY A 199 21.50 -15.09 2.56
C GLY A 199 22.84 -15.19 3.31
N LYS A 200 23.96 -14.83 2.67
CA LYS A 200 25.28 -14.82 3.33
C LYS A 200 25.36 -13.78 4.46
N ALA A 201 24.78 -12.60 4.25
CA ALA A 201 24.74 -11.55 5.26
C ALA A 201 23.85 -11.93 6.44
N ILE A 202 22.69 -12.54 6.16
CA ILE A 202 21.77 -13.06 7.18
C ILE A 202 22.48 -14.10 8.06
N LEU A 203 23.14 -15.09 7.46
CA LEU A 203 23.86 -16.14 8.20
C LEU A 203 25.00 -15.56 9.03
N LYS A 204 25.75 -14.59 8.49
CA LYS A 204 26.80 -13.90 9.24
C LYS A 204 26.22 -13.14 10.43
N GLN A 205 25.15 -12.38 10.23
CA GLN A 205 24.52 -11.57 11.27
C GLN A 205 23.92 -12.44 12.38
N PHE A 206 23.25 -13.54 11.99
CA PHE A 206 22.67 -14.51 12.92
C PHE A 206 23.75 -15.19 13.78
N ARG A 207 24.93 -15.49 13.20
CA ARG A 207 26.06 -16.02 13.97
C ARG A 207 26.67 -14.96 14.90
N SER A 208 26.80 -13.72 14.45
CA SER A 208 27.36 -12.65 15.29
C SER A 208 26.45 -12.22 16.43
N SER A 209 25.12 -12.27 16.26
CA SER A 209 24.17 -11.98 17.34
C SER A 209 24.25 -13.01 18.47
N LEU A 210 24.72 -14.22 18.20
CA LEU A 210 24.97 -15.25 19.21
C LEU A 210 26.31 -15.08 19.94
N GLN A 211 27.18 -14.17 19.48
CA GLN A 211 28.55 -14.03 19.97
C GLN A 211 28.80 -12.71 20.75
N ASP A 212 27.75 -12.02 21.22
CA ASP A 212 27.81 -10.81 22.05
C ASP A 212 28.79 -9.72 21.56
N ASN A 213 29.00 -9.63 20.25
CA ASN A 213 30.02 -8.78 19.68
C ASN A 213 29.43 -7.40 19.32
N THR A 214 29.19 -6.56 20.32
CA THR A 214 28.68 -5.19 20.15
C THR A 214 29.80 -4.22 19.75
N GLY A 215 30.30 -4.38 18.52
CA GLY A 215 31.21 -3.41 17.89
C GLY A 215 30.54 -2.06 17.55
N ASP A 216 29.21 -1.97 17.62
CA ASP A 216 28.43 -0.75 17.33
C ASP A 216 28.46 0.23 18.53
N ILE A 217 28.82 1.48 18.26
CA ILE A 217 28.80 2.57 19.23
C ILE A 217 27.40 2.80 19.80
N HIS A 218 26.35 2.59 19.00
CA HIS A 218 24.98 2.77 19.47
C HIS A 218 24.62 1.67 20.48
N ALA A 219 25.04 0.43 20.27
CA ALA A 219 24.85 -0.66 21.21
C ALA A 219 25.62 -0.42 22.52
N LYS A 220 26.86 0.06 22.43
CA LYS A 220 27.67 0.44 23.61
C LYS A 220 27.02 1.55 24.44
N LEU A 221 26.43 2.55 23.79
CA LEU A 221 25.71 3.62 24.50
C LEU A 221 24.40 3.12 25.13
N MET A 222 23.78 2.08 24.55
CA MET A 222 22.54 1.50 25.05
C MET A 222 22.74 0.52 26.20
N SER A 223 23.94 -0.05 26.38
CA SER A 223 24.23 -1.02 27.44
C SER A 223 24.07 -0.45 28.85
N HIS A 224 24.06 0.88 29.00
CA HIS A 224 23.75 1.55 30.26
C HIS A 224 22.29 1.33 30.70
N TYR A 225 21.37 1.14 29.75
CA TYR A 225 19.96 0.91 30.03
C TYR A 225 19.66 -0.57 30.20
N LYS A 226 18.88 -0.90 31.24
CA LYS A 226 18.39 -2.28 31.43
C LYS A 226 17.46 -2.65 30.30
N GLU A 227 17.74 -3.76 29.64
CA GLU A 227 16.86 -4.33 28.62
C GLU A 227 15.50 -4.74 29.23
N ALA A 228 14.49 -4.77 28.37
CA ALA A 228 13.18 -5.31 28.72
C ALA A 228 13.30 -6.84 28.71
N PRO A 229 12.96 -7.53 29.80
CA PRO A 229 13.04 -8.99 29.84
C PRO A 229 12.17 -9.62 28.74
N GLU A 230 12.67 -10.68 28.09
CA GLU A 230 11.94 -11.37 27.02
C GLU A 230 10.57 -11.88 27.48
N TRP A 231 10.43 -12.27 28.75
CA TRP A 231 9.16 -12.75 29.31
C TRP A 231 8.04 -11.69 29.27
N TRP A 232 8.34 -10.39 29.23
CA TRP A 232 7.32 -9.35 29.04
C TRP A 232 6.63 -9.50 27.68
N TYR A 233 7.43 -9.71 26.63
CA TYR A 233 6.94 -9.94 25.28
C TYR A 233 6.24 -11.29 25.16
N THR A 234 6.77 -12.34 25.79
CA THR A 234 6.16 -13.68 25.77
C THR A 234 4.79 -13.70 26.45
N ILE A 235 4.64 -13.08 27.63
CA ILE A 235 3.35 -12.98 28.31
C ILE A 235 2.36 -12.20 27.44
N LEU A 236 2.79 -11.05 26.88
CA LEU A 236 1.94 -10.25 26.01
C LEU A 236 1.46 -11.05 24.79
N PHE A 237 2.36 -11.79 24.15
CA PHE A 237 2.03 -12.67 23.03
C PHE A 237 1.03 -13.74 23.42
N VAL A 238 1.25 -14.46 24.53
CA VAL A 238 0.37 -15.53 25.00
C VAL A 238 -1.03 -14.99 25.32
N VAL A 239 -1.11 -13.86 26.04
CA VAL A 239 -2.39 -13.22 26.37
C VAL A 239 -3.13 -12.79 25.10
N ALA A 240 -2.45 -12.10 24.19
CA ALA A 240 -3.05 -11.66 22.93
C ALA A 240 -3.51 -12.84 22.05
N PHE A 241 -2.73 -13.93 22.00
CA PHE A 241 -3.07 -15.13 21.26
C PHE A 241 -4.29 -15.84 21.85
N ILE A 242 -4.38 -15.98 23.18
CA ILE A 242 -5.54 -16.57 23.85
C ILE A 242 -6.79 -15.73 23.59
N LEU A 243 -6.71 -14.40 23.71
CA LEU A 243 -7.82 -13.51 23.41
C LEU A 243 -8.28 -13.64 21.94
N ALA A 244 -7.33 -13.68 21.01
CA ALA A 244 -7.63 -13.91 19.60
C ALA A 244 -8.31 -15.26 19.36
N ALA A 245 -7.86 -16.33 20.01
CA ALA A 245 -8.46 -17.66 19.92
C ALA A 245 -9.88 -17.71 20.48
N ILE A 246 -10.13 -17.04 21.62
CA ILE A 246 -11.47 -16.87 22.22
C ILE A 246 -12.39 -16.16 21.23
N VAL A 247 -11.97 -15.02 20.68
CA VAL A 247 -12.77 -14.26 19.71
C VAL A 247 -13.08 -15.09 18.47
N CYS A 248 -12.10 -15.84 17.93
CA CYS A 248 -12.32 -16.71 16.78
C CYS A 248 -13.33 -17.83 17.07
N HIS A 249 -13.24 -18.43 18.26
CA HIS A 249 -14.11 -19.54 18.65
C HIS A 249 -15.54 -19.10 18.96
N PHE A 250 -15.71 -18.12 19.85
CA PHE A 250 -17.04 -17.64 20.28
C PHE A 250 -17.73 -16.75 19.25
N GLY A 251 -16.96 -16.05 18.41
CA GLY A 251 -17.49 -15.26 17.31
C GLY A 251 -17.82 -16.08 16.05
N GLU A 252 -17.62 -17.41 16.08
CA GLU A 252 -17.79 -18.32 14.95
C GLU A 252 -17.06 -17.88 13.65
N LEU A 253 -16.03 -17.04 13.79
CA LEU A 253 -15.33 -16.40 12.68
C LEU A 253 -14.47 -17.42 11.91
N MET A 254 -13.72 -18.22 12.65
CA MET A 254 -12.76 -19.19 12.11
C MET A 254 -12.39 -20.21 13.20
N PRO A 255 -12.12 -21.49 12.85
CA PRO A 255 -11.54 -22.42 13.80
C PRO A 255 -10.21 -21.90 14.36
N TRP A 256 -10.10 -21.86 15.68
CA TRP A 256 -8.98 -21.24 16.39
C TRP A 256 -7.60 -21.82 16.01
N TYR A 257 -7.52 -23.08 15.58
CA TYR A 257 -6.25 -23.70 15.21
C TYR A 257 -5.63 -23.11 13.94
N TYR A 258 -6.40 -22.48 13.05
CA TYR A 258 -5.86 -21.74 11.90
C TYR A 258 -5.06 -20.50 12.32
N LEU A 259 -5.25 -20.02 13.56
CA LEU A 259 -4.45 -18.91 14.11
C LEU A 259 -2.96 -19.27 14.18
N PHE A 260 -2.61 -20.53 14.49
CA PHE A 260 -1.21 -20.98 14.46
C PHE A 260 -0.59 -20.85 13.07
N LEU A 261 -1.34 -21.25 12.04
CA LEU A 261 -0.89 -21.15 10.66
C LEU A 261 -0.72 -19.68 10.24
N ALA A 262 -1.65 -18.80 10.63
CA ALA A 262 -1.57 -17.36 10.34
C ALA A 262 -0.31 -16.73 10.97
N VAL A 263 -0.05 -17.03 12.25
CA VAL A 263 1.15 -16.55 12.96
C VAL A 263 2.43 -17.13 12.38
N ALA A 264 2.44 -18.41 11.99
CA ALA A 264 3.61 -19.04 11.37
C ALA A 264 3.97 -18.39 10.02
N ILE A 265 2.97 -18.07 9.19
CA ILE A 265 3.17 -17.34 7.93
C ILE A 265 3.73 -15.94 8.21
N ALA A 266 3.13 -15.21 9.14
CA ALA A 266 3.58 -13.87 9.52
C ALA A 266 5.05 -13.88 9.96
N PHE A 267 5.42 -14.85 10.82
CA PHE A 267 6.78 -15.03 11.32
C PHE A 267 7.78 -15.34 10.19
N PHE A 268 7.44 -16.29 9.30
CA PHE A 268 8.32 -16.68 8.20
C PHE A 268 8.61 -15.53 7.24
N PHE A 269 7.58 -14.76 6.87
CA PHE A 269 7.72 -13.66 5.93
C PHE A 269 8.24 -12.36 6.57
N LEU A 270 8.31 -12.26 7.90
CA LEU A 270 8.81 -11.07 8.59
C LEU A 270 10.23 -10.71 8.15
N LEU A 271 11.13 -11.69 8.09
CA LEU A 271 12.54 -11.46 7.75
C LEU A 271 12.73 -11.06 6.27
N PRO A 272 12.22 -11.81 5.26
CA PRO A 272 12.34 -11.41 3.85
C PRO A 272 11.72 -10.05 3.54
N THR A 273 10.49 -9.81 4.01
CA THR A 273 9.79 -8.54 3.74
C THR A 273 10.45 -7.37 4.48
N GLY A 274 10.92 -7.59 5.71
CA GLY A 274 11.64 -6.60 6.49
C GLY A 274 12.98 -6.19 5.87
N ILE A 275 13.72 -7.12 5.27
CA ILE A 275 14.96 -6.79 4.55
C ILE A 275 14.66 -5.92 3.32
N VAL A 276 13.66 -6.30 2.52
CA VAL A 276 13.28 -5.49 1.35
C VAL A 276 12.83 -4.10 1.80
N GLN A 277 11.98 -3.99 2.81
CA GLN A 277 11.54 -2.69 3.34
C GLN A 277 12.71 -1.88 3.91
N ALA A 278 13.66 -2.50 4.59
CA ALA A 278 14.82 -1.79 5.15
C ALA A 278 15.74 -1.19 4.09
N VAL A 279 15.84 -1.81 2.91
CA VAL A 279 16.70 -1.35 1.81
C VAL A 279 15.97 -0.37 0.89
N THR A 280 14.66 -0.55 0.71
CA THR A 280 13.88 0.10 -0.35
C THR A 280 12.85 1.10 0.18
N ASN A 281 12.56 1.05 1.48
CA ASN A 281 11.46 1.75 2.11
C ASN A 281 10.08 1.40 1.51
N GLN A 282 9.94 0.19 0.94
CA GLN A 282 8.70 -0.34 0.36
C GLN A 282 8.40 -1.72 0.94
N ALA A 283 7.16 -1.92 1.37
CA ALA A 283 6.72 -3.16 2.01
C ALA A 283 5.93 -4.01 1.01
N ILE A 284 6.26 -5.31 0.95
CA ILE A 284 5.53 -6.27 0.13
C ILE A 284 4.38 -6.84 0.97
N GLY A 285 3.15 -6.75 0.45
CA GLY A 285 1.96 -7.22 1.14
C GLY A 285 1.77 -8.74 1.08
N LEU A 286 1.37 -9.36 2.20
CA LEU A 286 1.01 -10.78 2.27
C LEU A 286 -0.51 -11.03 2.17
N ASN A 287 -1.28 -10.01 1.78
CA ASN A 287 -2.74 -10.09 1.65
C ASN A 287 -3.14 -11.31 0.80
N VAL A 288 -2.61 -11.39 -0.41
CA VAL A 288 -3.04 -12.38 -1.40
C VAL A 288 -2.67 -13.81 -0.99
N ILE A 289 -1.49 -14.04 -0.40
CA ILE A 289 -1.08 -15.40 0.00
C ILE A 289 -1.85 -15.91 1.21
N THR A 290 -2.15 -15.04 2.18
CA THR A 290 -2.91 -15.44 3.36
C THR A 290 -4.35 -15.76 2.96
N GLU A 291 -4.95 -14.94 2.10
CA GLU A 291 -6.27 -15.18 1.49
C GLU A 291 -6.29 -16.46 0.63
N PHE A 292 -5.25 -16.72 -0.16
CA PHE A 292 -5.12 -17.92 -0.98
C PHE A 292 -5.06 -19.20 -0.12
N ILE A 293 -4.20 -19.23 0.91
CA ILE A 293 -4.00 -20.43 1.75
C ILE A 293 -5.28 -20.81 2.48
N ILE A 294 -5.93 -19.86 3.15
CA ILE A 294 -7.17 -20.15 3.88
C ILE A 294 -8.34 -20.43 2.92
N GLY A 295 -8.38 -19.78 1.76
CA GLY A 295 -9.38 -20.05 0.73
C GLY A 295 -9.30 -21.47 0.15
N VAL A 296 -8.08 -22.04 0.07
CA VAL A 296 -7.88 -23.46 -0.26
C VAL A 296 -8.25 -24.36 0.92
N ALA A 297 -7.85 -23.99 2.14
CA ALA A 297 -8.06 -24.82 3.32
C ALA A 297 -9.53 -24.88 3.80
N ARG A 298 -10.27 -23.79 3.62
CA ARG A 298 -11.69 -23.63 4.00
C ARG A 298 -12.44 -22.80 2.95
N PRO A 299 -12.73 -23.39 1.78
CA PRO A 299 -13.47 -22.70 0.72
C PRO A 299 -14.93 -22.44 1.14
N GLY A 300 -15.53 -21.37 0.64
CA GLY A 300 -16.95 -21.05 0.88
C GLY A 300 -17.21 -20.22 2.14
N ASP A 301 -16.17 -19.80 2.85
CA ASP A 301 -16.27 -19.07 4.12
C ASP A 301 -15.55 -17.70 4.05
N PRO A 302 -16.26 -16.61 3.71
CA PRO A 302 -15.67 -15.29 3.59
C PRO A 302 -15.21 -14.70 4.95
N LEU A 303 -15.88 -15.04 6.05
CA LEU A 303 -15.54 -14.55 7.39
C LEU A 303 -14.22 -15.17 7.88
N ALA A 304 -14.04 -16.47 7.66
CA ALA A 304 -12.78 -17.15 7.97
C ALA A 304 -11.61 -16.55 7.18
N ASN A 305 -11.85 -16.22 5.90
CA ASN A 305 -10.83 -15.64 5.03
C ASN A 305 -10.34 -14.27 5.51
N VAL A 306 -11.28 -13.35 5.80
CA VAL A 306 -11.01 -12.01 6.34
C VAL A 306 -10.26 -12.08 7.67
N THR A 307 -10.71 -12.97 8.56
CA THR A 307 -10.12 -13.15 9.88
C THR A 307 -8.68 -13.65 9.77
N PHE A 308 -8.45 -14.68 8.96
CA PHE A 308 -7.11 -15.24 8.73
C PHE A 308 -6.14 -14.22 8.10
N LYS A 309 -6.59 -13.48 7.09
CA LYS A 309 -5.82 -12.39 6.48
C LYS A 309 -5.40 -11.35 7.51
N THR A 310 -6.32 -10.95 8.39
CA THR A 310 -6.03 -9.95 9.43
C THR A 310 -4.92 -10.45 10.35
N TYR A 311 -5.03 -11.67 10.87
CA TYR A 311 -3.99 -12.22 11.74
C TYR A 311 -2.68 -12.58 11.03
N GLY A 312 -2.71 -12.93 9.75
CA GLY A 312 -1.50 -13.28 8.98
C GLY A 312 -0.75 -12.06 8.45
N TYR A 313 -1.44 -11.15 7.78
CA TYR A 313 -0.82 -9.99 7.14
C TYR A 313 -0.65 -8.80 8.09
N ILE A 314 -1.70 -8.41 8.84
CA ILE A 314 -1.62 -7.20 9.68
C ILE A 314 -0.63 -7.41 10.83
N THR A 315 -0.55 -8.61 11.40
CA THR A 315 0.49 -8.96 12.39
C THR A 315 1.90 -8.76 11.84
N GLN A 316 2.16 -9.19 10.60
CA GLN A 316 3.46 -9.00 9.95
C GLN A 316 3.73 -7.51 9.68
N PHE A 317 2.73 -6.75 9.20
CA PHE A 317 2.87 -5.31 9.00
C PHE A 317 3.17 -4.56 10.30
N GLN A 318 2.42 -4.85 11.38
CA GLN A 318 2.63 -4.26 12.70
C GLN A 318 3.99 -4.65 13.29
N ALA A 319 4.44 -5.89 13.08
CA ALA A 319 5.76 -6.32 13.51
C ALA A 319 6.89 -5.53 12.81
N LEU A 320 6.75 -5.20 11.53
CA LEU A 320 7.72 -4.34 10.83
C LEU A 320 7.73 -2.90 11.34
N LEU A 321 6.55 -2.32 11.62
CA LEU A 321 6.45 -1.01 12.27
C LEU A 321 7.09 -1.02 13.66
N PHE A 322 6.81 -2.06 14.45
CA PHE A 322 7.40 -2.24 15.78
C PHE A 322 8.93 -2.32 15.72
N VAL A 323 9.50 -3.06 14.77
CA VAL A 323 10.96 -3.13 14.54
C VAL A 323 11.52 -1.77 14.09
N SER A 324 10.81 -1.04 13.24
CA SER A 324 11.19 0.32 12.84
C SER A 324 11.24 1.28 14.03
N ASP A 325 10.25 1.19 14.92
CA ASP A 325 10.22 1.97 16.16
C ASP A 325 11.39 1.59 17.06
N LEU A 326 11.62 0.30 17.33
CA LEU A 326 12.75 -0.15 18.15
C LEU A 326 14.09 0.38 17.63
N LYS A 327 14.27 0.41 16.30
CA LYS A 327 15.45 0.99 15.66
C LYS A 327 15.54 2.50 15.90
N LEU A 328 14.43 3.23 15.78
CA LEU A 328 14.37 4.66 16.13
C LEU A 328 14.74 4.89 17.60
N GLY A 329 14.16 4.12 18.52
CA GLY A 329 14.45 4.20 19.95
C GLY A 329 15.92 3.93 20.27
N HIS A 330 16.52 2.93 19.61
CA HIS A 330 17.94 2.60 19.73
C HIS A 330 18.87 3.75 19.28
N TYR A 331 18.49 4.47 18.21
CA TYR A 331 19.23 5.64 17.75
C TYR A 331 19.03 6.87 18.64
N MET A 332 17.83 7.06 19.17
CA MET A 332 17.48 8.18 20.05
C MET A 332 17.87 7.95 21.52
N LYS A 333 18.41 6.78 21.87
CA LYS A 333 18.81 6.40 23.24
C LYS A 333 17.65 6.39 24.23
N ILE A 334 16.49 5.93 23.77
CA ILE A 334 15.31 5.75 24.63
C ILE A 334 15.48 4.45 25.42
N PRO A 335 15.30 4.46 26.77
CA PRO A 335 15.39 3.24 27.58
C PRO A 335 14.40 2.15 27.10
N PRO A 336 14.84 0.89 26.88
CA PRO A 336 13.98 -0.16 26.31
C PRO A 336 12.70 -0.46 27.10
N ARG A 337 12.75 -0.40 28.44
CA ARG A 337 11.58 -0.62 29.30
C ARG A 337 10.53 0.49 29.18
N ALA A 338 10.98 1.74 29.10
CA ALA A 338 10.09 2.87 28.88
C ALA A 338 9.43 2.76 27.50
N MET A 339 10.23 2.39 26.49
CA MET A 339 9.74 2.16 25.13
C MET A 339 8.64 1.10 25.08
N PHE A 340 8.84 -0.05 25.73
CA PHE A 340 7.83 -1.11 25.83
C PHE A 340 6.51 -0.61 26.42
N ILE A 341 6.56 0.10 27.56
CA ILE A 341 5.38 0.62 28.24
C ILE A 341 4.65 1.63 27.34
N THR A 342 5.37 2.59 26.76
CA THR A 342 4.78 3.60 25.87
C THR A 342 4.12 2.98 24.64
N GLN A 343 4.78 1.99 24.01
CA GLN A 343 4.22 1.29 22.85
C GLN A 343 2.97 0.49 23.22
N LEU A 344 2.98 -0.22 24.34
CA LEU A 344 1.82 -0.98 24.82
C LEU A 344 0.64 -0.05 25.12
N THR A 345 0.87 1.02 25.89
CA THR A 345 -0.17 2.00 26.21
C THR A 345 -0.71 2.68 24.96
N GLY A 346 0.17 3.10 24.04
CA GLY A 346 -0.23 3.69 22.75
C GLY A 346 -1.06 2.75 21.90
N THR A 347 -0.70 1.46 21.86
CA THR A 347 -1.44 0.44 21.10
C THR A 347 -2.85 0.21 21.67
N ILE A 348 -2.97 0.15 23.00
CA ILE A 348 -4.29 0.00 23.67
C ILE A 348 -5.17 1.21 23.38
N ILE A 349 -4.64 2.43 23.54
CA ILE A 349 -5.37 3.67 23.28
C ILE A 349 -5.79 3.74 21.80
N ALA A 350 -4.87 3.48 20.87
CA ALA A 350 -5.15 3.50 19.44
C ALA A 350 -6.21 2.46 19.06
N GLY A 351 -6.14 1.24 19.61
CA GLY A 351 -7.13 0.19 19.36
C GLY A 351 -8.54 0.60 19.81
N ILE A 352 -8.66 1.18 21.01
CA ILE A 352 -9.94 1.65 21.55
C ILE A 352 -10.49 2.81 20.71
N ILE A 353 -9.67 3.83 20.43
CA ILE A 353 -10.11 5.01 19.67
C ILE A 353 -10.54 4.60 18.26
N ASN A 354 -9.74 3.79 17.55
CA ASN A 354 -10.09 3.33 16.21
C ASN A 354 -11.42 2.54 16.18
N PHE A 355 -11.65 1.68 17.18
CA PHE A 355 -12.91 0.95 17.31
C PHE A 355 -14.10 1.90 17.57
N LEU A 356 -13.96 2.84 18.51
CA LEU A 356 -15.01 3.80 18.84
C LEU A 356 -15.33 4.70 17.64
N THR A 357 -14.32 5.20 16.93
CA THR A 357 -14.51 6.02 15.72
C THR A 357 -15.19 5.22 14.62
N ALA A 358 -14.75 3.97 14.35
CA ALA A 358 -15.41 3.14 13.35
C ALA A 358 -16.89 2.88 13.71
N ASN A 359 -17.17 2.53 14.97
CA ASN A 359 -18.52 2.31 15.45
C ASN A 359 -19.38 3.59 15.39
N TYR A 360 -18.80 4.74 15.71
CA TYR A 360 -19.48 6.04 15.60
C TYR A 360 -19.85 6.36 14.15
N LEU A 361 -18.89 6.23 13.23
CA LEU A 361 -19.10 6.53 11.80
C LEU A 361 -20.17 5.63 11.19
N MET A 362 -20.15 4.32 11.50
CA MET A 362 -21.14 3.36 10.99
C MET A 362 -22.56 3.61 11.51
N ASN A 363 -22.71 4.13 12.73
CA ASN A 363 -24.04 4.40 13.32
C ASN A 363 -24.58 5.81 13.00
N THR A 364 -23.72 6.76 12.67
CA THR A 364 -24.10 8.18 12.51
C THR A 364 -24.26 8.58 11.05
N ILE A 365 -23.43 8.04 10.15
CA ILE A 365 -23.41 8.46 8.74
C ILE A 365 -24.30 7.52 7.92
N PRO A 366 -25.42 8.02 7.36
CA PRO A 366 -26.26 7.20 6.49
C PRO A 366 -25.50 6.89 5.18
N ASN A 367 -25.70 5.68 4.67
CA ASN A 367 -25.15 5.21 3.40
C ASN A 367 -23.62 5.38 3.28
N ILE A 368 -22.88 5.19 4.38
CA ILE A 368 -21.41 5.18 4.38
C ILE A 368 -20.89 4.09 3.44
N CYS A 369 -19.81 4.37 2.71
CA CYS A 369 -19.20 3.47 1.73
C CYS A 369 -20.08 3.12 0.51
N SER A 370 -21.21 3.81 0.32
CA SER A 370 -22.09 3.68 -0.85
C SER A 370 -21.74 4.67 -1.96
N GLN A 371 -22.23 4.44 -3.18
CA GLN A 371 -22.06 5.37 -4.32
C GLN A 371 -22.89 6.65 -4.17
N GLU A 372 -23.90 6.66 -3.33
CA GLU A 372 -24.77 7.83 -3.10
C GLU A 372 -24.05 8.89 -2.25
N ASN A 373 -23.07 8.46 -1.43
CA ASN A 373 -22.32 9.34 -0.56
C ASN A 373 -20.90 9.56 -1.11
N LEU A 374 -20.75 10.55 -1.99
CA LEU A 374 -19.48 10.90 -2.65
C LEU A 374 -18.35 11.28 -1.67
N HIS A 375 -18.68 11.70 -0.44
CA HIS A 375 -17.69 12.05 0.57
C HIS A 375 -17.10 10.81 1.27
N TRP A 376 -17.84 9.71 1.34
CA TRP A 376 -17.47 8.51 2.10
C TRP A 376 -17.43 7.26 1.21
N THR A 377 -16.44 7.18 0.32
CA THR A 377 -16.35 6.13 -0.72
C THR A 377 -15.61 4.84 -0.29
N CYS A 378 -14.90 4.86 0.84
CA CYS A 378 -14.23 3.71 1.48
C CYS A 378 -13.52 2.71 0.54
N PRO A 379 -12.58 3.13 -0.31
CA PRO A 379 -11.98 2.26 -1.34
C PRO A 379 -11.26 1.02 -0.77
N ASN A 380 -10.57 1.19 0.37
CA ASN A 380 -9.88 0.10 1.05
C ASN A 380 -10.87 -0.94 1.60
N ALA A 381 -11.98 -0.51 2.21
CA ALA A 381 -13.01 -1.42 2.73
C ALA A 381 -13.73 -2.16 1.59
N ASN A 382 -14.05 -1.46 0.50
CA ASN A 382 -14.67 -2.06 -0.69
C ASN A 382 -13.76 -3.11 -1.36
N THR A 383 -12.45 -2.86 -1.40
CA THR A 383 -11.47 -3.84 -1.90
C THR A 383 -11.34 -5.02 -0.94
N PHE A 384 -11.33 -4.76 0.37
CA PHE A 384 -11.27 -5.80 1.39
C PHE A 384 -12.50 -6.73 1.34
N PHE A 385 -13.68 -6.16 1.10
CA PHE A 385 -14.93 -6.89 0.88
C PHE A 385 -14.93 -7.66 -0.45
N SER A 386 -14.50 -7.03 -1.55
CA SER A 386 -14.39 -7.73 -2.85
C SER A 386 -13.41 -8.91 -2.79
N ALA A 387 -12.29 -8.73 -2.09
CA ALA A 387 -11.30 -9.79 -1.89
C ALA A 387 -11.85 -10.95 -1.05
N SER A 388 -12.66 -10.70 -0.02
CA SER A 388 -13.28 -11.77 0.78
C SER A 388 -14.26 -12.63 -0.04
N ILE A 389 -14.90 -12.04 -1.05
CA ILE A 389 -15.76 -12.77 -1.98
C ILE A 389 -14.94 -13.63 -2.93
N ILE A 390 -13.88 -13.05 -3.53
CA ILE A 390 -13.00 -13.75 -4.47
C ILE A 390 -12.30 -14.93 -3.80
N TRP A 391 -11.63 -14.68 -2.67
CA TRP A 391 -10.78 -15.68 -2.02
C TRP A 391 -11.49 -16.52 -0.96
N GLY A 392 -12.52 -15.99 -0.32
CA GLY A 392 -13.24 -16.66 0.76
C GLY A 392 -14.51 -17.35 0.27
N ALA A 393 -15.47 -16.58 -0.25
CA ALA A 393 -16.76 -17.12 -0.68
C ALA A 393 -16.64 -18.04 -1.90
N ILE A 394 -16.12 -17.55 -3.03
CA ILE A 394 -15.96 -18.36 -4.25
C ILE A 394 -14.78 -19.32 -4.09
N GLY A 395 -13.66 -18.79 -3.60
CA GLY A 395 -12.45 -19.54 -3.31
C GLY A 395 -11.46 -19.62 -4.49
N PRO A 396 -10.17 -19.79 -4.19
CA PRO A 396 -9.09 -19.81 -5.18
C PRO A 396 -9.23 -20.93 -6.21
N ILE A 397 -9.76 -22.09 -5.83
CA ILE A 397 -9.89 -23.25 -6.72
C ILE A 397 -10.85 -22.96 -7.87
N LYS A 398 -11.95 -22.24 -7.62
CA LYS A 398 -12.96 -21.93 -8.66
C LYS A 398 -12.53 -20.77 -9.55
N MET A 399 -11.71 -19.84 -9.05
CA MET A 399 -11.25 -18.67 -9.81
C MET A 399 -9.94 -18.93 -10.58
N PHE A 400 -8.99 -19.63 -9.95
CA PHE A 400 -7.61 -19.80 -10.44
C PHE A 400 -7.21 -21.27 -10.62
N GLY A 401 -8.07 -22.23 -10.28
CA GLY A 401 -7.78 -23.66 -10.45
C GLY A 401 -7.73 -24.08 -11.92
N ASN A 402 -7.44 -25.36 -12.15
CA ASN A 402 -7.32 -25.90 -13.51
C ASN A 402 -8.65 -25.75 -14.27
N GLY A 403 -8.60 -25.15 -15.46
CA GLY A 403 -9.79 -24.88 -16.28
C GLY A 403 -10.59 -23.63 -15.89
N ALA A 404 -10.22 -22.92 -14.83
CA ALA A 404 -10.85 -21.66 -14.45
C ALA A 404 -10.36 -20.49 -15.32
N THR A 405 -11.20 -19.45 -15.44
CA THR A 405 -10.92 -18.23 -16.22
C THR A 405 -9.51 -17.66 -15.94
N TYR A 406 -9.13 -17.54 -14.66
CA TYR A 406 -7.91 -16.85 -14.24
C TYR A 406 -6.72 -17.77 -13.93
N SER A 407 -6.80 -19.04 -14.35
CA SER A 407 -5.80 -20.08 -14.05
C SER A 407 -4.36 -19.69 -14.39
N TYR A 408 -4.15 -19.03 -15.53
CA TYR A 408 -2.82 -18.61 -16.00
C TYR A 408 -2.10 -17.64 -15.04
N LEU A 409 -2.83 -16.94 -14.16
CA LEU A 409 -2.21 -16.02 -13.21
C LEU A 409 -1.39 -16.75 -12.14
N LEU A 410 -1.65 -18.03 -11.87
CA LEU A 410 -0.84 -18.84 -10.94
C LEU A 410 0.59 -19.07 -11.44
N TYR A 411 0.85 -18.97 -12.75
CA TYR A 411 2.23 -18.96 -13.28
C TYR A 411 3.05 -17.78 -12.75
N GLY A 412 2.41 -16.75 -12.18
CA GLY A 412 3.07 -15.70 -11.42
C GLY A 412 4.02 -16.26 -10.36
N PHE A 413 3.63 -17.30 -9.61
CA PHE A 413 4.52 -17.93 -8.62
C PHE A 413 5.81 -18.47 -9.24
N LEU A 414 5.71 -19.11 -10.41
CA LEU A 414 6.86 -19.65 -11.14
C LEU A 414 7.75 -18.52 -11.67
N ILE A 415 7.15 -17.51 -12.31
CA ILE A 415 7.86 -16.34 -12.86
C ILE A 415 8.59 -15.61 -11.72
N GLY A 416 7.93 -15.42 -10.59
CA GLY A 416 8.49 -14.81 -9.39
C GLY A 416 9.67 -15.59 -8.81
N GLY A 417 9.64 -16.93 -8.87
CA GLY A 417 10.76 -17.75 -8.45
C GLY A 417 11.95 -17.72 -9.43
N VAL A 418 11.69 -17.70 -10.73
CA VAL A 418 12.71 -17.83 -11.77
C VAL A 418 13.43 -16.52 -12.07
N LEU A 419 12.72 -15.39 -12.20
CA LEU A 419 13.36 -14.13 -12.62
C LEU A 419 14.47 -13.62 -11.68
N PRO A 420 14.33 -13.67 -10.33
CA PRO A 420 15.42 -13.30 -9.44
C PRO A 420 16.66 -14.20 -9.57
N ILE A 421 16.49 -15.49 -9.89
CA ILE A 421 17.59 -16.42 -10.17
C ILE A 421 18.32 -15.96 -11.43
N LEU A 422 17.58 -15.68 -12.51
CA LEU A 422 18.15 -15.19 -13.76
C LEU A 422 18.91 -13.87 -13.55
N GLY A 423 18.30 -12.92 -12.83
CA GLY A 423 18.97 -11.66 -12.46
C GLY A 423 20.26 -11.88 -11.68
N TRP A 424 20.26 -12.83 -10.75
CA TRP A 424 21.44 -13.13 -9.94
C TRP A 424 22.56 -13.77 -10.76
N ILE A 425 22.23 -14.67 -11.68
CA ILE A 425 23.19 -15.26 -12.62
C ILE A 425 23.75 -14.18 -13.53
N LEU A 426 22.92 -13.30 -14.08
CA LEU A 426 23.35 -12.18 -14.94
C LEU A 426 24.30 -11.23 -14.19
N MET A 427 23.97 -10.89 -12.95
CA MET A 427 24.82 -10.04 -12.10
C MET A 427 26.21 -10.68 -11.85
N LYS A 428 26.27 -12.00 -11.67
CA LYS A 428 27.53 -12.72 -11.45
C LYS A 428 28.35 -12.93 -12.72
N THR A 429 27.69 -13.16 -13.85
CA THR A 429 28.34 -13.40 -15.14
C THR A 429 28.86 -12.10 -15.75
N PHE A 430 28.15 -10.98 -15.57
CA PHE A 430 28.53 -9.66 -16.09
C PHE A 430 28.83 -8.64 -14.97
N PRO A 431 29.87 -8.85 -14.14
CA PRO A 431 30.16 -7.99 -13.00
C PRO A 431 30.59 -6.57 -13.40
N LYS A 432 31.01 -6.35 -14.65
CA LYS A 432 31.37 -5.04 -15.21
C LYS A 432 30.15 -4.13 -15.41
N ILE A 433 28.94 -4.69 -15.50
CA ILE A 433 27.71 -3.94 -15.74
C ILE A 433 27.11 -3.55 -14.38
N GLU A 434 27.42 -2.34 -13.92
CA GLU A 434 27.03 -1.90 -12.56
C GLU A 434 25.51 -1.77 -12.37
N TRP A 435 24.76 -1.43 -13.42
CA TRP A 435 23.32 -1.20 -13.30
C TRP A 435 22.51 -2.47 -12.99
N LEU A 436 23.05 -3.66 -13.32
CA LEU A 436 22.41 -4.95 -13.00
C LEU A 436 22.23 -5.16 -11.49
N LYS A 437 23.07 -4.52 -10.66
CA LYS A 437 22.98 -4.59 -9.19
C LYS A 437 21.74 -3.88 -8.64
N TYR A 438 21.14 -2.97 -9.41
CA TYR A 438 19.96 -2.21 -9.01
C TYR A 438 18.64 -2.84 -9.48
N ILE A 439 18.68 -3.94 -10.24
CA ILE A 439 17.46 -4.67 -10.62
C ILE A 439 16.94 -5.43 -9.42
N HIS A 440 15.69 -5.19 -9.05
CA HIS A 440 15.07 -5.79 -7.88
C HIS A 440 13.66 -6.28 -8.17
N PHE A 441 13.59 -7.51 -8.70
CA PHE A 441 12.34 -8.16 -9.10
C PHE A 441 11.22 -8.15 -8.03
N PRO A 442 11.47 -8.40 -6.73
CA PRO A 442 10.40 -8.31 -5.73
C PRO A 442 9.69 -6.95 -5.69
N ILE A 443 10.41 -5.85 -5.95
CA ILE A 443 9.82 -4.50 -5.98
C ILE A 443 9.09 -4.27 -7.29
N MET A 444 9.66 -4.71 -8.40
CA MET A 444 9.01 -4.64 -9.71
C MET A 444 7.66 -5.37 -9.67
N PHE A 445 7.60 -6.53 -9.02
CA PHE A 445 6.37 -7.27 -8.81
C PHE A 445 5.50 -6.74 -7.66
N SER A 446 6.00 -5.89 -6.78
CA SER A 446 5.13 -5.22 -5.80
C SER A 446 4.63 -3.86 -6.28
N ALA A 447 4.99 -3.44 -7.50
CA ALA A 447 4.66 -2.11 -8.02
C ALA A 447 3.15 -1.83 -7.94
N THR A 448 2.31 -2.80 -8.28
CA THR A 448 0.85 -2.64 -8.33
C THR A 448 0.14 -3.21 -7.11
N ALA A 449 0.85 -3.42 -5.99
CA ALA A 449 0.29 -4.03 -4.78
C ALA A 449 -0.87 -3.21 -4.15
N MET A 450 -0.91 -1.91 -4.40
CA MET A 450 -1.98 -1.00 -3.93
C MET A 450 -3.08 -0.78 -4.96
N MET A 451 -2.99 -1.37 -6.16
CA MET A 451 -4.04 -1.30 -7.19
C MET A 451 -4.99 -2.49 -7.04
N PRO A 452 -6.32 -2.31 -7.17
CA PRO A 452 -7.01 -1.10 -7.68
C PRO A 452 -7.32 0.07 -6.71
N PRO A 453 -7.20 -0.02 -5.36
CA PRO A 453 -7.50 1.13 -4.48
C PRO A 453 -6.78 2.42 -4.85
N ALA A 454 -5.51 2.30 -5.23
CA ALA A 454 -4.70 3.38 -5.78
C ALA A 454 -5.07 3.59 -7.26
N PRO A 455 -5.60 4.77 -7.63
CA PRO A 455 -5.82 5.10 -9.02
C PRO A 455 -4.49 5.05 -9.78
N PRO A 456 -4.47 4.53 -11.02
CA PRO A 456 -3.22 4.44 -11.78
C PRO A 456 -2.55 5.80 -12.04
N GLY A 457 -3.33 6.89 -12.09
CA GLY A 457 -2.80 8.25 -12.28
C GLY A 457 -1.90 8.80 -11.16
N ASN A 458 -1.94 8.22 -9.96
CA ASN A 458 -1.06 8.61 -8.86
C ASN A 458 0.40 8.19 -9.07
N TYR A 459 0.63 7.10 -9.83
CA TYR A 459 1.96 6.52 -10.02
C TYR A 459 2.91 7.44 -10.81
N PRO A 460 2.53 7.98 -11.99
CA PRO A 460 3.39 8.90 -12.74
C PRO A 460 3.78 10.15 -11.93
N SER A 461 2.83 10.74 -11.21
CA SER A 461 3.07 11.93 -10.39
C SER A 461 4.02 11.65 -9.23
N TRP A 462 3.81 10.54 -8.51
CA TRP A 462 4.71 10.10 -7.44
C TRP A 462 6.14 9.90 -7.94
N LEU A 463 6.30 9.29 -9.11
CA LEU A 463 7.60 9.06 -9.74
C LEU A 463 8.27 10.34 -10.22
N LEU A 464 7.51 11.29 -10.76
CA LEU A 464 8.02 12.60 -11.19
C LEU A 464 8.64 13.35 -10.00
N VAL A 465 7.93 13.38 -8.88
CA VAL A 465 8.42 14.01 -7.64
C VAL A 465 9.65 13.27 -7.11
N GLY A 466 9.62 11.93 -7.12
CA GLY A 466 10.77 11.11 -6.79
C GLY A 466 12.00 11.42 -7.65
N PHE A 467 11.82 11.59 -8.96
CA PHE A 467 12.88 12.00 -9.89
C PHE A 467 13.43 13.39 -9.57
N ILE A 468 12.56 14.37 -9.33
CA ILE A 468 12.99 15.74 -8.99
C ILE A 468 13.81 15.75 -7.70
N PHE A 469 13.33 15.10 -6.63
CA PHE A 469 14.02 15.13 -5.35
C PHE A 469 15.23 14.20 -5.30
N ASN A 470 15.08 12.94 -5.71
CA ASN A 470 16.09 11.91 -5.48
C ASN A 470 17.08 11.74 -6.64
N PHE A 471 16.79 12.27 -7.83
CA PHE A 471 17.74 12.29 -8.94
C PHE A 471 18.30 13.70 -9.20
N ILE A 472 17.44 14.70 -9.44
CA ILE A 472 17.89 16.05 -9.78
C ILE A 472 18.49 16.75 -8.55
N LEU A 473 17.70 16.96 -7.49
CA LEU A 473 18.17 17.70 -6.30
C LEU A 473 19.28 16.96 -5.56
N ALA A 474 19.23 15.63 -5.51
CA ALA A 474 20.31 14.82 -4.94
C ALA A 474 21.64 14.94 -5.72
N ARG A 475 21.60 15.17 -7.05
CA ARG A 475 22.79 15.31 -7.91
C ARG A 475 23.30 16.74 -8.00
N TYR A 476 22.43 17.71 -8.23
CA TYR A 476 22.81 19.11 -8.50
C TYR A 476 22.76 20.01 -7.25
N ALA A 477 21.94 19.68 -6.25
CA ALA A 477 21.77 20.46 -5.01
C ALA A 477 21.99 19.60 -3.76
N ARG A 478 23.03 18.75 -3.78
CA ARG A 478 23.31 17.75 -2.74
C ARG A 478 23.36 18.30 -1.30
N PRO A 479 23.94 19.49 -1.03
CA PRO A 479 23.92 20.07 0.33
C PRO A 479 22.50 20.36 0.82
N TRP A 480 21.64 20.90 -0.05
CA TRP A 480 20.24 21.18 0.26
C TRP A 480 19.47 19.89 0.51
N TRP A 481 19.62 18.89 -0.37
CA TRP A 481 18.90 17.62 -0.26
C TRP A 481 19.21 16.90 1.05
N LYS A 482 20.50 16.79 1.42
CA LYS A 482 20.92 16.15 2.67
C LYS A 482 20.37 16.84 3.93
N ARG A 483 20.24 18.17 3.90
CA ARG A 483 19.83 18.96 5.07
C ARG A 483 18.31 19.06 5.20
N TYR A 484 17.60 19.29 4.09
CA TYR A 484 16.20 19.71 4.10
C TYR A 484 15.21 18.71 3.48
N ALA A 485 15.60 17.77 2.62
CA ALA A 485 14.63 16.96 1.87
C ALA A 485 13.67 16.17 2.78
N TYR A 486 14.18 15.51 3.82
CA TYR A 486 13.32 14.79 4.77
C TYR A 486 12.55 15.71 5.73
N VAL A 487 13.06 16.93 5.98
CA VAL A 487 12.35 17.94 6.76
C VAL A 487 11.19 18.51 5.94
N PHE A 488 11.41 18.72 4.64
CA PHE A 488 10.39 19.12 3.68
C PHE A 488 9.27 18.08 3.65
N SER A 489 9.58 16.80 3.41
CA SER A 489 8.57 15.74 3.44
C SER A 489 7.74 15.75 4.73
N ALA A 490 8.40 15.81 5.88
CA ALA A 490 7.70 15.83 7.17
C ALA A 490 6.82 17.07 7.35
N ALA A 491 7.27 18.23 6.87
CA ALA A 491 6.49 19.47 6.91
C ALA A 491 5.24 19.37 6.03
N MET A 492 5.39 18.84 4.81
CA MET A 492 4.29 18.64 3.88
C MET A 492 3.25 17.67 4.44
N ASP A 493 3.68 16.50 4.93
CA ASP A 493 2.80 15.49 5.57
C ASP A 493 2.02 16.09 6.76
N SER A 494 2.73 16.81 7.64
CA SER A 494 2.11 17.44 8.81
C SER A 494 1.07 18.49 8.39
N SER A 495 1.42 19.36 7.45
CA SER A 495 0.55 20.46 7.02
C SER A 495 -0.75 19.98 6.36
N VAL A 496 -0.66 18.93 5.53
CA VAL A 496 -1.84 18.30 4.92
C VAL A 496 -2.72 17.69 6.00
N ALA A 497 -2.16 16.98 6.99
CA ALA A 497 -2.96 16.41 8.07
C ALA A 497 -3.76 17.49 8.85
N PHE A 498 -3.13 18.62 9.17
CA PHE A 498 -3.85 19.76 9.79
C PHE A 498 -4.89 20.37 8.85
N GLY A 499 -4.56 20.55 7.57
CA GLY A 499 -5.47 21.09 6.56
C GLY A 499 -6.72 20.23 6.38
N VAL A 500 -6.55 18.91 6.23
CA VAL A 500 -7.66 17.93 6.12
C VAL A 500 -8.58 18.02 7.32
N ILE A 501 -8.03 18.03 8.54
CA ILE A 501 -8.82 18.07 9.78
C ILE A 501 -9.66 19.35 9.83
N ILE A 502 -9.08 20.50 9.49
CA ILE A 502 -9.80 21.77 9.51
C ILE A 502 -10.89 21.80 8.42
N ILE A 503 -10.57 21.41 7.19
CA ILE A 503 -11.54 21.33 6.09
C ILE A 503 -12.69 20.39 6.48
N PHE A 504 -12.39 19.24 7.08
CA PHE A 504 -13.38 18.28 7.52
C PHE A 504 -14.32 18.86 8.58
N PHE A 505 -13.79 19.33 9.72
CA PHE A 505 -14.62 19.77 10.85
C PHE A 505 -15.33 21.11 10.61
N VAL A 506 -14.69 22.04 9.89
CA VAL A 506 -15.23 23.38 9.67
C VAL A 506 -16.19 23.41 8.48
N LEU A 507 -15.89 22.67 7.40
CA LEU A 507 -16.64 22.78 6.15
C LEU A 507 -17.48 21.53 5.88
N GLN A 508 -16.84 20.38 5.68
CA GLN A 508 -17.53 19.15 5.25
C GLN A 508 -18.57 18.68 6.28
N ASN A 509 -18.23 18.68 7.57
CA ASN A 509 -19.14 18.29 8.64
C ASN A 509 -20.33 19.26 8.82
N ASN A 510 -20.19 20.51 8.37
CA ASN A 510 -21.26 21.51 8.41
C ASN A 510 -22.00 21.63 7.07
N ASN A 511 -21.77 20.71 6.12
CA ASN A 511 -22.33 20.72 4.76
C ASN A 511 -22.09 22.04 4.01
N ILE A 512 -20.96 22.69 4.26
CA ILE A 512 -20.54 23.88 3.52
C ILE A 512 -19.73 23.40 2.32
N GLU A 513 -20.35 23.44 1.15
CA GLU A 513 -19.72 23.05 -0.11
C GLU A 513 -19.22 24.27 -0.90
N PHE A 514 -18.09 24.10 -1.59
CA PHE A 514 -17.61 25.11 -2.53
C PHE A 514 -18.49 25.08 -3.79
N PRO A 515 -18.81 26.23 -4.42
CA PRO A 515 -19.63 26.27 -5.62
C PRO A 515 -19.07 25.36 -6.72
N THR A 516 -19.93 24.65 -7.45
CA THR A 516 -19.52 23.80 -8.57
C THR A 516 -19.05 24.65 -9.74
N TRP A 517 -17.85 24.35 -10.26
CA TRP A 517 -17.21 25.06 -11.36
C TRP A 517 -16.23 24.14 -12.07
N TRP A 518 -15.58 24.57 -13.16
CA TRP A 518 -14.70 23.68 -13.92
C TRP A 518 -13.57 23.06 -13.08
N GLY A 519 -13.10 23.75 -12.05
CA GLY A 519 -12.07 23.26 -11.13
C GLY A 519 -12.52 22.16 -10.15
N THR A 520 -13.81 21.83 -10.08
CA THR A 520 -14.30 20.69 -9.30
C THR A 520 -14.15 19.35 -10.01
N GLY A 521 -13.97 19.35 -11.35
CA GLY A 521 -13.63 18.14 -12.11
C GLY A 521 -14.80 17.18 -12.36
N GLY A 522 -16.02 17.62 -12.08
CA GLY A 522 -17.23 16.81 -12.25
C GLY A 522 -17.24 15.57 -11.35
N ASP A 523 -18.03 14.57 -11.73
CA ASP A 523 -18.28 13.35 -10.93
C ASP A 523 -17.02 12.51 -10.66
N THR A 524 -16.00 12.64 -11.51
CA THR A 524 -14.73 11.90 -11.40
C THR A 524 -13.60 12.74 -10.80
N GLY A 525 -13.83 14.01 -10.48
CA GLY A 525 -12.81 14.90 -9.88
C GLY A 525 -11.63 15.26 -10.80
N ASP A 526 -11.53 14.66 -11.98
CA ASP A 526 -10.44 14.86 -12.96
C ASP A 526 -10.92 15.39 -14.32
N GLY A 527 -12.22 15.66 -14.47
CA GLY A 527 -12.83 16.12 -15.72
C GLY A 527 -13.00 15.03 -16.79
N CYS A 528 -12.86 13.75 -16.42
CA CYS A 528 -12.90 12.60 -17.33
C CYS A 528 -14.03 11.62 -16.99
N PRO A 529 -15.29 11.94 -17.36
CA PRO A 529 -16.47 11.18 -16.94
C PRO A 529 -16.49 9.73 -17.45
N LEU A 530 -15.83 9.46 -18.58
CA LEU A 530 -15.83 8.14 -19.24
C LEU A 530 -14.68 7.22 -18.75
N SER A 531 -13.89 7.63 -17.76
CA SER A 531 -12.79 6.82 -17.21
C SER A 531 -13.27 5.49 -16.61
N HIS A 532 -14.46 5.48 -16.02
CA HIS A 532 -15.11 4.28 -15.45
C HIS A 532 -15.97 3.50 -16.45
N ALA A 533 -16.13 3.99 -17.69
CA ALA A 533 -16.94 3.33 -18.69
C ALA A 533 -16.21 2.10 -19.26
N ASN A 534 -16.99 1.12 -19.69
CA ASN A 534 -16.46 0.00 -20.45
C ASN A 534 -16.11 0.40 -21.90
N TYR A 535 -15.67 -0.57 -22.70
CA TYR A 535 -15.22 -0.32 -24.08
C TYR A 535 -16.31 0.31 -24.96
N TYR A 536 -17.58 0.06 -24.63
CA TYR A 536 -18.75 0.58 -25.34
C TYR A 536 -19.26 1.92 -24.81
N GLY A 537 -18.56 2.53 -23.84
CA GLY A 537 -18.98 3.78 -23.22
C GLY A 537 -20.12 3.61 -22.22
N ILE A 538 -20.40 2.37 -21.81
CA ILE A 538 -21.46 2.07 -20.84
C ILE A 538 -20.86 2.11 -19.45
N MET A 539 -21.42 2.97 -18.59
CA MET A 539 -21.08 3.00 -17.17
C MET A 539 -21.72 1.80 -16.46
N PRO A 540 -20.98 1.09 -15.59
CA PRO A 540 -21.55 0.00 -14.82
C PRO A 540 -22.68 0.50 -13.91
N ARG A 541 -23.89 -0.04 -14.09
CA ARG A 541 -25.07 0.29 -13.29
C ARG A 541 -25.23 -0.72 -12.14
N ASN A 542 -25.72 -0.24 -10.99
CA ASN A 542 -26.17 -1.08 -9.87
C ASN A 542 -27.38 -1.93 -10.25
#